data_AF-A0A7V8BIC7-F1
#
_entry.id   AF-A0A7V8BIC7-F1
#
_cell.length_a   1.000
_cell.length_b   1.000
_cell.length_c   1.000
_cell.angle_alpha   90.00
_cell.angle_beta   90.00
_cell.angle_gamma   90.00
#
_symmetry.space_group_name_H-M   'P 1'
#
loop_
_entity.id
_entity.type
_entity.pdbx_description
1 polymer ?
#
loop_
_entity_poly.entity_id
_entity_poly.type
_entity_poly.pdbx_seq_one_letter_code
_entity_poly.pdbx_strand_id
1 'polypeptide(L)' 'MKSHSFPSTRRFSAPIHADSPLLAFEQLALMVMQVDLGMHRSQILEYIRTVLPIVIQLKRGERGHRYISEIYFRRIGTI' A
#
# COMPACT_ATOMS: atom_id res chain seq x y z
N MET A 1 8.86 8.75 -30.43
CA MET A 1 8.14 7.90 -29.46
C MET A 1 6.90 8.65 -28.99
N LYS A 2 5.70 8.15 -29.29
CA LYS A 2 4.43 8.81 -28.93
C LYS A 2 4.19 8.62 -27.43
N SER A 3 4.27 9.69 -26.65
CA SER A 3 3.86 9.70 -25.24
C SER A 3 2.35 9.48 -25.17
N HIS A 4 1.94 8.25 -24.92
CA HIS A 4 0.56 7.96 -24.56
C HIS A 4 0.35 8.45 -23.13
N SER A 5 -0.34 9.57 -23.00
CA SER A 5 -0.86 10.08 -21.74
C SER A 5 -1.94 9.12 -21.25
N PHE A 6 -1.61 8.28 -20.28
CA PHE A 6 -2.60 7.51 -19.53
C PHE A 6 -3.60 8.47 -18.87
N PRO A 7 -4.92 8.24 -18.96
CA PRO A 7 -5.90 9.11 -18.33
C PRO A 7 -5.60 9.19 -16.83
N SER A 8 -5.68 10.40 -16.27
CA SER A 8 -5.41 10.65 -14.85
C SER A 8 -6.56 10.09 -13.99
N THR A 9 -6.66 8.77 -13.90
CA THR A 9 -7.37 8.10 -12.81
C THR A 9 -6.78 8.64 -11.51
N ARG A 10 -7.63 9.10 -10.60
CA ARG A 10 -7.23 9.74 -9.34
C ARG A 10 -6.30 8.79 -8.56
N ARG A 11 -4.99 8.99 -8.68
CA ARG A 11 -3.95 8.17 -8.03
C ARG A 11 -3.58 8.85 -6.72
N PHE A 12 -3.89 8.19 -5.61
CA PHE A 12 -3.37 8.56 -4.31
C PHE A 12 -2.24 7.61 -3.95
N SER A 13 -1.09 8.14 -3.54
CA SER A 13 0.03 7.37 -3.03
C SER A 13 0.46 7.96 -1.69
N ALA A 14 0.41 7.17 -0.63
CA ALA A 14 0.89 7.55 0.69
C ALA A 14 2.13 6.69 1.00
N PRO A 15 3.33 7.30 1.13
CA PRO A 15 4.53 6.55 1.50
C PRO A 15 4.44 6.15 2.97
N ILE A 16 4.72 4.89 3.26
CA ILE A 16 4.85 4.37 4.63
C ILE A 16 6.19 3.68 4.77
N HIS A 17 6.84 3.89 5.92
CA HIS A 17 8.10 3.22 6.23
C HIS A 17 7.81 1.82 6.74
N ALA A 18 8.03 0.83 5.87
CA ALA A 18 7.92 -0.59 6.19
C ALA A 18 8.93 -1.39 5.36
N ASP A 19 9.41 -2.49 5.94
CA ASP A 19 10.39 -3.37 5.29
C ASP A 19 9.76 -4.45 4.40
N SER A 20 8.43 -4.62 4.51
CA SER A 20 7.61 -5.48 3.66
C SER A 20 6.19 -4.93 3.52
N PRO A 21 5.44 -5.34 2.47
CA PRO A 21 4.03 -5.00 2.32
C PRO A 21 3.15 -5.44 3.50
N LEU A 22 3.46 -6.58 4.13
CA LEU A 22 2.73 -7.03 5.32
C LEU A 22 2.94 -6.07 6.50
N LEU A 23 4.18 -5.65 6.75
CA LEU A 23 4.49 -4.67 7.79
C LEU A 23 3.87 -3.31 7.49
N ALA A 24 3.70 -2.94 6.23
CA ALA A 24 3.00 -1.72 5.83
C ALA A 24 1.54 -1.72 6.32
N PHE A 25 0.82 -2.84 6.18
CA PHE A 25 -0.55 -2.96 6.72
C PHE A 25 -0.57 -2.82 8.24
N GLU A 26 0.42 -3.38 8.91
CA GLU A 26 0.52 -3.32 10.37
C GLU A 26 0.82 -1.93 10.89
N GLN A 27 1.75 -1.22 10.24
CA GLN A 27 2.04 0.17 10.56
C GLN A 27 0.81 1.05 10.33
N LEU A 28 0.07 0.83 9.25
CA LEU A 28 -1.15 1.58 8.98
C LEU A 28 -2.24 1.27 10.02
N ALA A 29 -2.38 0.01 10.44
CA ALA A 29 -3.30 -0.35 11.51
C ALA A 29 -2.94 0.32 12.83
N LEU A 30 -1.65 0.39 13.19
CA LEU A 30 -1.18 1.11 14.38
C LEU A 30 -1.49 2.61 14.32
N MET A 31 -1.26 3.25 13.16
CA MET A 31 -1.62 4.66 12.96
C MET A 31 -3.13 4.90 13.12
N VAL A 32 -3.96 3.99 12.61
CA VAL A 32 -5.41 4.08 12.72
C VAL A 32 -5.88 3.82 14.15
N MET A 33 -5.25 2.90 14.89
CA MET A 33 -5.58 2.62 16.29
C MET A 33 -5.33 3.81 17.23
N GLN A 34 -4.43 4.74 16.86
CA GLN A 34 -4.21 5.97 17.63
C GLN A 34 -5.38 6.95 17.51
N VAL A 35 -6.20 6.81 16.46
CA VAL A 35 -7.45 7.51 16.30
C VAL A 35 -8.51 6.62 16.95
N ASP A 36 -9.05 7.05 18.07
CA ASP A 36 -10.01 6.24 18.83
C ASP A 36 -11.31 6.04 18.05
N LEU A 37 -11.36 4.96 17.26
CA LEU A 37 -12.47 4.60 16.38
C LEU A 37 -13.35 3.49 16.97
N GLY A 38 -13.06 3.02 18.20
CA GLY A 38 -13.78 1.90 18.82
C GLY A 38 -13.68 0.56 18.07
N MET A 39 -12.72 0.41 17.14
CA MET A 39 -12.50 -0.81 16.37
C MET A 39 -11.33 -1.63 16.91
N HIS A 40 -11.46 -2.95 16.89
CA HIS A 40 -10.35 -3.85 17.19
C HIS A 40 -9.35 -3.90 16.03
N ARG A 41 -8.07 -4.16 16.35
CA ARG A 41 -6.97 -4.26 15.37
C ARG A 41 -7.29 -5.17 14.18
N SER A 42 -7.96 -6.31 14.41
CA SER A 42 -8.36 -7.26 13.37
C SER A 42 -9.33 -6.64 12.36
N GLN A 43 -10.33 -5.90 12.83
CA GLN A 43 -11.32 -5.22 12.01
C GLN A 43 -10.66 -4.11 11.17
N ILE A 44 -9.74 -3.37 11.76
CA ILE A 44 -8.95 -2.33 11.06
C ILE A 44 -8.13 -2.96 9.93
N LEU A 45 -7.39 -4.04 10.20
CA LEU A 45 -6.59 -4.72 9.19
C LEU A 45 -7.45 -5.30 8.05
N GLU A 46 -8.61 -5.87 8.38
CA GLU A 46 -9.55 -6.36 7.38
C GLU A 46 -10.06 -5.22 6.49
N TYR A 47 -10.48 -4.11 7.09
CA TYR A 47 -10.91 -2.92 6.36
C TYR A 47 -9.81 -2.34 5.47
N ILE A 48 -8.59 -2.17 5.97
CA ILE A 48 -7.47 -1.64 5.18
C ILE A 48 -7.20 -2.53 3.96
N ARG A 49 -7.27 -3.87 4.13
CA ARG A 49 -7.06 -4.82 3.03
C ARG A 49 -8.15 -4.80 1.98
N THR A 50 -9.35 -4.27 2.25
CA THR A 50 -10.39 -4.10 1.22
C THR A 50 -10.17 -2.80 0.43
N VAL A 51 -9.68 -1.76 1.09
CA VAL A 51 -9.47 -0.43 0.49
C VAL A 51 -8.14 -0.32 -0.28
N LEU A 52 -7.09 -1.01 0.16
CA LEU A 52 -5.76 -0.96 -0.44
C LEU A 52 -5.48 -2.22 -1.28
N PRO A 53 -5.79 -2.21 -2.59
CA PRO A 53 -5.57 -3.37 -3.46
C PRO A 53 -4.11 -3.58 -3.83
N ILE A 54 -3.27 -2.56 -3.73
CA ILE A 54 -1.89 -2.58 -4.22
C ILE A 54 -0.98 -1.97 -3.15
N VAL A 55 0.09 -2.68 -2.80
CA VAL A 55 1.23 -2.14 -2.05
C VAL A 55 2.51 -2.50 -2.79
N ILE A 56 3.34 -1.49 -3.09
CA ILE A 56 4.59 -1.66 -3.81
C ILE A 56 5.73 -1.37 -2.83
N GLN A 57 6.55 -2.38 -2.54
CA GLN A 57 7.75 -2.20 -1.74
C GLN A 57 8.91 -1.78 -2.64
N LEU A 58 9.49 -0.62 -2.31
CA LEU A 58 10.74 -0.16 -2.92
C LEU A 58 11.90 -0.44 -1.97
N LYS A 59 13.00 -0.97 -2.49
CA LYS A 59 14.28 -1.12 -1.79
C LYS A 59 15.39 -0.38 -2.52
N ARG A 60 16.45 -0.06 -1.77
CA ARG A 60 17.67 0.54 -2.32
C ARG A 60 18.71 -0.56 -2.51
N GLY A 61 19.11 -0.79 -3.75
CA GLY A 61 20.15 -1.73 -4.13
C GLY A 61 21.53 -1.11 -4.13
N GLU A 62 22.51 -1.89 -4.57
CA GLU A 62 23.88 -1.45 -4.76
C GLU A 62 23.93 -0.23 -5.69
N ARG A 63 24.91 0.65 -5.46
CA ARG A 63 25.09 1.90 -6.22
C ARG A 63 23.89 2.85 -6.18
N GLY A 64 22.98 2.67 -5.21
CA GLY A 64 21.90 3.61 -4.92
C GLY A 64 20.67 3.47 -5.82
N HIS A 65 20.60 2.44 -6.67
CA HIS A 65 19.44 2.18 -7.51
C HIS A 65 18.23 1.77 -6.66
N ARG A 66 17.06 2.34 -6.95
CA ARG A 66 15.80 1.88 -6.35
C ARG A 66 15.18 0.81 -7.24
N TYR A 67 14.75 -0.29 -6.65
CA TYR A 67 14.05 -1.35 -7.35
C TYR A 67 12.81 -1.78 -6.57
N ILE A 68 11.83 -2.32 -7.30
CA ILE A 68 10.66 -2.94 -6.69
C ILE A 68 11.10 -4.29 -6.13
N SER A 69 11.04 -4.45 -4.81
CA SER A 69 11.40 -5.72 -4.18
C SER A 69 10.20 -6.66 -4.03
N GLU A 70 9.00 -6.08 -3.87
CA GLU A 70 7.78 -6.86 -3.64
C GLU A 70 6.55 -6.07 -4.10
N ILE A 71 5.54 -6.78 -4.57
CA ILE A 71 4.23 -6.24 -4.90
C ILE A 71 3.19 -7.10 -4.20
N TYR A 72 2.46 -6.51 -3.26
CA TYR A 72 1.20 -7.07 -2.81
C TYR A 72 0.09 -6.61 -3.74
N PHE A 73 -0.68 -7.55 -4.27
CA PHE A 73 -1.84 -7.28 -5.10
C PHE A 73 -3.02 -8.13 -4.66
N ARG A 74 -4.11 -7.47 -4.29
CA ARG A 74 -5.41 -8.09 -4.08
C ARG A 74 -6.30 -7.79 -5.28
N ARG A 75 -6.75 -8.85 -5.96
CA ARG A 75 -7.73 -8.72 -7.03
C ARG A 75 -9.04 -8.22 -6.43
N ILE A 76 -9.46 -7.03 -6.83
CA ILE A 76 -10.84 -6.55 -6.62
C ILE A 76 -11.68 -7.24 -7.69
N GLY A 77 -12.70 -7.99 -7.28
CA GLY A 77 -13.54 -8.77 -8.17
C GLY A 77 -14.22 -7.91 -9.24
N THR A 78 -14.30 -8.45 -10.45
CA THR A 78 -15.14 -7.94 -11.53
C THR A 78 -16.55 -8.44 -11.28
N ILE A 79 -17.51 -7.52 -11.13
CA ILE A 79 -18.96 -7.81 -11.24
C ILE A 79 -19.30 -8.22 -12.67
#